data_AF-A0A0N4XFK4-F1
#
_entry.id   AF-A0A0N4XFK4-F1
#
_cell.length_a   1.000
_cell.length_b   1.000
_cell.length_c   1.000
_cell.angle_alpha   90.00
_cell.angle_beta   90.00
_cell.angle_gamma   90.00
#
_symmetry.space_group_name_H-M   'P 1'
#
loop_
_entity.id
_entity.type
_entity.pdbx_description
1 polymer ?
#
loop_
_entity_poly.entity_id
_entity_poly.type
_entity_poly.pdbx_seq_one_letter_code
_entity_poly.pdbx_strand_id
1 'polypeptide(L)'
;MMGDNKEKHRFTVKHDGCGVRRQREVNGVVIIATVIVSFHPIFITKVDRAYRLSCFYVEGTKKVQQQLDVAALTTQTVESQTQLPVCRYDILFEGPNGVPVKYGKIGDTIYHKWSCTTDLIDVYCMRVHSCTVYDGQGGPPVTVIDINGCSVDGVILQNLDYVDDLSAGKSAQLDASVILIGWRLAV
;
A
#
# COMPACT_ATOMS: atom_id res chain seq x y z
N MET A 1 -32.66 -1.02 -14.19
CA MET A 1 -32.25 -0.65 -12.82
C MET A 1 -32.40 0.86 -12.70
N MET A 2 -33.34 1.33 -11.87
CA MET A 2 -33.55 2.75 -11.61
C MET A 2 -32.36 3.28 -10.80
N GLY A 3 -31.60 4.21 -11.39
CA GLY A 3 -30.58 4.98 -10.67
C GLY A 3 -31.23 6.13 -9.91
N ASP A 4 -30.81 6.36 -8.67
CA ASP A 4 -31.45 7.27 -7.70
C ASP A 4 -31.22 8.78 -8.00
N ASN A 5 -30.89 9.15 -9.25
CA ASN A 5 -30.58 10.52 -9.74
C ASN A 5 -29.61 11.37 -8.88
N LYS A 6 -28.86 10.72 -7.97
CA LYS A 6 -27.86 11.38 -7.14
C LYS A 6 -26.49 11.29 -7.82
N GLU A 7 -25.89 12.44 -8.10
CA GLU A 7 -24.54 12.52 -8.67
C GLU A 7 -23.45 12.17 -7.66
N LYS A 8 -23.77 12.10 -6.36
CA LYS A 8 -22.82 11.79 -5.28
C LYS A 8 -23.36 10.70 -4.37
N HIS A 9 -22.62 9.60 -4.30
CA HIS A 9 -22.86 8.53 -3.34
C HIS A 9 -21.89 8.66 -2.16
N ARG A 10 -22.43 8.64 -0.94
CA ARG A 10 -21.64 8.64 0.30
C ARG A 10 -21.88 7.32 1.01
N PHE A 11 -20.79 6.66 1.38
CA PHE A 11 -20.80 5.47 2.23
C PHE A 11 -19.90 5.72 3.44
N THR A 12 -20.20 5.05 4.55
CA THR A 12 -19.44 5.13 5.79
C THR A 12 -19.15 3.73 6.26
N VAL A 13 -17.87 3.43 6.47
CA VAL A 13 -17.43 2.11 6.92
C VAL A 13 -16.85 2.26 8.31
N LYS A 14 -17.32 1.44 9.25
CA LYS A 14 -16.75 1.42 10.60
C LYS A 14 -15.36 0.76 10.56
N HIS A 15 -14.48 1.17 11.48
CA HIS A 15 -13.11 0.66 11.54
C HIS A 15 -12.99 -0.83 11.86
N ASP A 16 -14.05 -1.45 12.37
CA ASP A 16 -14.14 -2.81 12.88
C ASP A 16 -15.08 -3.71 12.05
N GLY A 17 -15.60 -3.21 10.92
CA GLY A 17 -16.57 -3.94 10.09
C GLY A 17 -16.24 -3.94 8.61
N CYS A 18 -17.02 -4.68 7.81
CA CYS A 18 -16.99 -4.67 6.34
C CYS A 18 -15.61 -4.96 5.71
N GLY A 19 -14.81 -5.86 6.32
CA GLY A 19 -13.51 -6.25 5.78
C GLY A 19 -12.43 -5.16 5.88
N VAL A 20 -12.63 -4.12 6.69
CA VAL A 20 -11.61 -3.11 6.99
C VAL A 20 -10.44 -3.75 7.70
N ARG A 21 -9.22 -3.45 7.23
CA ARG A 21 -7.97 -3.99 7.76
C ARG A 21 -7.17 -2.92 8.48
N ARG A 22 -6.60 -3.28 9.63
CA ARG A 22 -5.68 -2.43 10.41
C ARG A 22 -4.26 -2.96 10.31
N GLN A 23 -3.33 -2.09 9.92
CA GLN A 23 -1.92 -2.39 9.81
C GLN A 23 -1.13 -1.45 10.71
N ARG A 24 -0.35 -2.00 11.64
CA ARG A 24 0.56 -1.21 12.49
C ARG A 24 1.77 -0.77 11.68
N GLU A 25 2.07 0.53 11.77
CA GLU A 25 3.21 1.21 11.17
C GLU A 25 4.05 1.89 12.26
N VAL A 26 5.29 2.28 11.96
CA VAL A 26 6.25 2.79 12.96
C VAL A 26 5.72 4.02 13.72
N ASN A 27 5.01 4.91 13.03
CA ASN A 27 4.49 6.18 13.58
C ASN A 27 2.96 6.19 13.74
N GLY A 28 2.29 5.04 13.67
CA GLY A 28 0.84 5.01 13.72
C GLY A 28 0.18 3.73 13.26
N VAL A 29 -1.09 3.84 12.88
CA VAL A 29 -1.91 2.75 12.37
C VAL A 29 -2.49 3.16 11.03
N VAL A 30 -2.27 2.35 10.00
CA VAL A 30 -2.94 2.48 8.70
C VAL A 30 -4.22 1.65 8.74
N ILE A 31 -5.35 2.27 8.39
CA ILE A 31 -6.63 1.61 8.18
C ILE A 31 -6.90 1.55 6.67
N ILE A 32 -7.11 0.34 6.16
CA ILE A 32 -7.27 0.06 4.74
C ILE A 32 -8.66 -0.53 4.48
N ALA A 33 -9.38 0.04 3.53
CA ALA A 33 -10.68 -0.46 3.08
C ALA A 33 -10.70 -0.59 1.56
N THR A 34 -11.14 -1.74 1.04
CA THR A 34 -11.32 -1.95 -0.41
C THR A 34 -12.81 -1.94 -0.72
N VAL A 35 -13.24 -0.99 -1.54
CA VAL A 35 -14.64 -0.83 -1.93
C VAL A 35 -14.80 -1.29 -3.37
N ILE A 36 -15.63 -2.31 -3.58
CA ILE A 36 -15.93 -2.85 -4.91
C ILE A 36 -17.34 -2.39 -5.29
N VAL A 37 -17.43 -1.62 -6.36
CA VAL A 37 -18.70 -1.20 -6.98
C VAL A 37 -18.97 -2.17 -8.13
N SER A 38 -19.90 -3.10 -7.90
CA SER A 38 -20.32 -4.07 -8.91
C SER A 38 -21.68 -3.71 -9.49
N PHE A 39 -21.82 -3.88 -10.82
CA PHE A 39 -23.07 -3.66 -11.54
C PHE A 39 -23.92 -4.93 -11.67
N HIS A 40 -23.41 -6.09 -11.22
CA HIS A 40 -24.15 -7.34 -11.16
C HIS A 40 -24.03 -7.99 -9.78
N PRO A 41 -25.14 -8.31 -9.08
CA PRO A 41 -25.13 -8.68 -7.66
C PRO A 41 -24.41 -10.00 -7.32
N ILE A 42 -24.05 -10.80 -8.32
CA ILE A 42 -23.47 -12.15 -8.16
C ILE A 42 -22.13 -12.30 -8.88
N PHE A 43 -21.86 -11.53 -9.94
CA PHE A 43 -20.72 -11.75 -10.81
C PHE A 43 -19.87 -10.51 -10.88
N ILE A 44 -18.57 -10.67 -10.63
CA ILE A 44 -17.60 -9.61 -10.87
C ILE A 44 -17.41 -9.51 -12.39
N THR A 45 -17.81 -8.39 -12.96
CA THR A 45 -17.73 -8.15 -14.41
C THR A 45 -16.65 -7.13 -14.76
N LYS A 46 -16.27 -7.07 -16.04
CA LYS A 46 -15.26 -6.14 -16.56
C LYS A 46 -15.54 -4.66 -16.26
N VAL A 47 -16.79 -4.29 -15.98
CA VAL A 47 -17.19 -2.90 -15.69
C VAL A 47 -17.17 -2.56 -14.21
N ASP A 48 -16.92 -3.54 -13.34
CA ASP A 48 -16.86 -3.34 -11.89
C ASP A 48 -15.58 -2.59 -11.50
N ARG A 49 -15.66 -1.77 -10.46
CA ARG A 49 -14.56 -0.90 -10.03
C ARG A 49 -14.17 -1.19 -8.60
N ALA A 50 -12.88 -1.38 -8.35
CA ALA A 50 -12.33 -1.54 -7.02
C ALA A 50 -11.52 -0.31 -6.62
N TYR A 51 -11.81 0.24 -5.44
CA TYR A 51 -11.14 1.39 -4.87
C TYR A 51 -10.49 1.00 -3.54
N ARG A 52 -9.16 1.12 -3.44
CA ARG A 52 -8.42 0.90 -2.21
C ARG A 52 -8.23 2.23 -1.48
N LEU A 53 -8.92 2.40 -0.36
CA LEU A 53 -8.80 3.55 0.54
C LEU A 53 -7.76 3.24 1.62
N SER A 54 -6.86 4.18 1.88
CA SER A 54 -5.83 4.07 2.92
C SER A 54 -5.86 5.33 3.78
N CYS A 55 -6.13 5.17 5.07
CA CYS A 55 -6.18 6.25 6.05
C CYS A 55 -5.10 6.02 7.10
N PHE A 56 -4.12 6.92 7.19
CA PHE A 56 -3.07 6.85 8.20
C PHE A 56 -3.48 7.64 9.45
N TYR A 57 -3.47 6.97 10.60
CA TYR A 57 -3.69 7.57 11.91
C TYR A 57 -2.38 7.63 12.66
N VAL A 58 -1.85 8.83 12.86
CA VAL A 58 -0.63 9.05 13.63
C VAL A 58 -0.92 8.76 15.11
N GLU A 59 -0.17 7.85 15.71
CA GLU A 59 -0.25 7.59 17.16
C GLU A 59 0.66 8.59 17.87
N GLY A 60 0.20 9.85 17.94
CA GLY A 60 0.98 10.94 18.52
C GLY A 60 0.91 10.94 20.04
N THR A 61 2.06 10.83 20.71
CA THR A 61 2.19 11.33 22.09
C THR A 61 2.04 12.85 22.05
N LYS A 62 0.83 13.36 22.22
CA LYS A 62 0.63 14.78 22.54
C LYS A 62 1.15 15.00 23.96
N LYS A 63 2.42 15.39 24.11
CA LYS A 63 2.94 15.89 25.39
C LYS A 63 2.22 17.21 25.68
N VAL A 64 1.19 17.17 26.53
CA VAL A 64 0.65 18.38 27.15
C VAL A 64 1.76 18.91 28.07
N GLN A 65 2.40 19.99 27.65
CA GLN A 65 3.51 20.57 28.40
C GLN A 65 2.94 21.35 29.58
N GLN A 66 2.88 20.72 30.74
CA GLN A 66 2.59 21.40 32.00
C GLN A 66 3.85 22.16 32.43
N GLN A 67 3.74 23.48 32.63
CA GLN A 67 4.82 24.30 33.17
C GLN A 67 5.05 23.91 34.64
N LEU A 68 6.08 23.11 34.89
CA LEU A 68 6.72 23.03 36.19
C LEU A 68 8.22 23.18 35.96
N ASP A 69 8.75 24.31 36.43
CA ASP A 69 10.15 24.68 36.29
C ASP A 69 10.98 23.91 37.33
N VAL A 70 11.83 23.00 36.84
CA VAL A 70 12.88 22.36 37.64
C VAL A 70 14.12 22.36 36.77
N ALA A 71 15.16 23.10 37.21
CA ALA A 71 16.43 23.21 36.53
C ALA A 71 17.12 21.83 36.44
N ALA A 72 16.91 21.14 35.33
CA ALA A 72 17.65 19.94 34.95
C ALA A 72 18.65 20.30 33.83
N LEU A 73 19.84 19.70 33.88
CA LEU A 73 20.87 19.82 32.84
C LEU A 73 20.22 19.70 31.45
N THR A 74 20.41 20.72 30.61
CA THR A 74 19.95 20.73 29.23
C THR A 74 20.71 19.67 28.43
N THR A 75 20.21 18.44 28.43
CA THR A 75 20.54 17.48 27.37
C THR A 75 19.86 17.96 26.11
N GLN A 76 20.63 18.48 25.15
CA GLN A 76 20.12 18.71 23.80
C GLN A 76 19.81 17.36 23.19
N THR A 77 18.52 17.01 23.14
CA THR A 77 18.06 15.95 22.25
C THR A 77 18.20 16.47 20.83
N VAL A 78 19.25 16.04 20.13
CA VAL A 78 19.33 16.17 18.67
C VAL A 78 18.36 15.15 18.09
N GLU A 79 17.06 15.46 18.16
CA GLU A 79 16.08 14.78 17.32
C GLU A 79 16.29 15.32 15.91
N SER A 80 17.17 14.66 15.15
CA SER A 80 17.12 14.77 13.70
C SER A 80 15.80 14.12 13.29
N GLN A 81 14.73 14.91 13.22
CA GLN A 81 13.50 14.53 12.54
C GLN A 81 13.79 14.50 11.04
N THR A 82 14.66 13.58 10.61
CA THR A 82 14.89 13.32 9.20
C THR A 82 13.58 12.79 8.64
N GLN A 83 13.01 13.54 7.70
CA GLN A 83 11.73 13.18 7.08
C GLN A 83 11.91 11.83 6.37
N LEU A 84 11.00 10.89 6.61
CA LEU A 84 11.00 9.60 5.93
C LEU A 84 10.59 9.81 4.46
N PRO A 85 11.15 9.03 3.51
CA PRO A 85 10.74 9.11 2.12
C PRO A 85 9.27 8.70 1.96
N VAL A 86 8.59 9.35 1.02
CA VAL A 86 7.22 8.99 0.65
C VAL A 86 7.28 7.97 -0.49
N CYS A 87 6.71 6.79 -0.27
CA CYS A 87 6.77 5.70 -1.22
C CYS A 87 5.41 5.36 -1.85
N ARG A 88 5.44 4.93 -3.10
CA ARG A 88 4.27 4.67 -3.93
C ARG A 88 4.42 3.37 -4.71
N TYR A 89 3.28 2.69 -4.84
CA TYR A 89 3.10 1.51 -5.68
C TYR A 89 2.39 1.87 -6.97
N ASP A 90 2.91 1.43 -8.10
CA ASP A 90 2.23 1.50 -9.38
C ASP A 90 2.27 0.16 -10.10
N ILE A 91 1.19 -0.13 -10.85
CA ILE A 91 1.11 -1.27 -11.77
C ILE A 91 1.05 -0.70 -13.18
N LEU A 92 1.99 -1.10 -14.04
CA LEU A 92 2.17 -0.56 -15.39
C LEU A 92 2.02 -1.67 -16.45
N PHE A 93 1.53 -1.31 -17.64
CA PHE A 93 1.53 -2.22 -18.80
C PHE A 93 2.90 -2.22 -19.49
N GLU A 94 3.36 -3.40 -19.93
CA GLU A 94 4.51 -3.52 -20.85
C GLU A 94 5.86 -2.97 -20.31
N GLY A 95 6.02 -2.82 -18.98
CA GLY A 95 7.32 -2.57 -18.35
C GLY A 95 7.43 -1.32 -17.46
N PRO A 96 8.66 -0.92 -17.06
CA PRO A 96 8.92 0.12 -16.05
C PRO A 96 8.56 1.55 -16.45
N ASN A 97 8.47 1.81 -17.76
CA ASN A 97 8.03 3.08 -18.36
C ASN A 97 6.64 2.98 -18.97
N GLY A 98 5.91 1.93 -18.62
CA GLY A 98 4.57 1.66 -19.08
C GLY A 98 3.52 2.65 -18.60
N VAL A 99 2.32 2.51 -19.14
CA VAL A 99 1.16 3.29 -18.69
C VAL A 99 0.48 2.61 -17.48
N PRO A 100 -0.04 3.38 -16.51
CA PRO A 100 -0.76 2.81 -15.38
C PRO A 100 -1.94 1.94 -15.79
N VAL A 101 -1.99 0.73 -15.26
CA VAL A 101 -3.06 -0.24 -15.52
C VAL A 101 -4.34 0.24 -14.85
N LYS A 102 -5.36 0.53 -15.66
CA LYS A 102 -6.73 0.79 -15.17
C LYS A 102 -7.58 -0.48 -15.17
N TYR A 103 -7.40 -1.30 -16.19
CA TYR A 103 -8.10 -2.56 -16.41
C TYR A 103 -7.15 -3.48 -17.19
N GLY A 104 -7.09 -4.77 -16.85
CA GLY A 104 -6.30 -5.76 -17.57
C GLY A 104 -7.05 -7.08 -17.73
N LYS A 105 -6.65 -7.87 -18.71
CA LYS A 105 -7.16 -9.24 -18.93
C LYS A 105 -6.23 -10.23 -18.23
N ILE A 106 -6.79 -11.36 -17.81
CA ILE A 106 -6.00 -12.47 -17.28
C ILE A 106 -5.02 -12.92 -18.37
N GLY A 107 -3.75 -13.07 -18.01
CA GLY A 107 -2.64 -13.40 -18.91
C GLY A 107 -1.89 -12.19 -19.47
N ASP A 108 -2.40 -10.97 -19.30
CA ASP A 108 -1.65 -9.77 -19.68
C ASP A 108 -0.37 -9.65 -18.83
N THR A 109 0.73 -9.21 -19.43
CA THR A 109 1.98 -8.98 -18.69
C THR A 109 1.99 -7.56 -18.12
N ILE A 110 2.09 -7.47 -16.79
CA ILE A 110 2.17 -6.21 -16.04
C ILE A 110 3.52 -6.07 -15.36
N TYR A 111 3.83 -4.84 -15.00
CA TYR A 111 5.03 -4.47 -14.27
C TYR A 111 4.66 -3.82 -12.95
N HIS A 112 5.12 -4.43 -11.87
CA HIS A 112 4.99 -3.91 -10.52
C HIS A 112 6.14 -2.94 -10.25
N LYS A 113 5.85 -1.69 -9.87
CA LYS A 113 6.84 -0.66 -9.61
C LYS A 113 6.68 -0.08 -8.21
N TRP A 114 7.76 -0.15 -7.43
CA TRP A 114 7.92 0.54 -6.15
C TRP A 114 8.81 1.75 -6.38
N SER A 115 8.38 2.92 -5.93
CA SER A 115 9.19 4.14 -5.99
C SER A 115 9.07 4.96 -4.71
N CYS A 116 10.18 5.53 -4.26
CA CYS A 116 10.23 6.42 -3.10
C CYS A 116 10.79 7.78 -3.50
N THR A 117 10.26 8.86 -2.90
CA THR A 117 10.74 10.23 -3.10
C THR A 117 11.13 10.84 -1.76
N THR A 118 12.28 11.50 -1.71
CA THR A 118 12.83 12.18 -0.54
C THR A 118 13.55 13.46 -0.96
N ASP A 119 13.58 14.44 -0.07
CA ASP A 119 14.34 15.68 -0.24
C ASP A 119 15.82 15.51 0.16
N LEU A 120 16.16 14.37 0.77
CA LEU A 120 17.50 14.01 1.20
C LEU A 120 18.17 13.10 0.16
N ILE A 121 19.33 13.51 -0.33
CA ILE A 121 20.12 12.80 -1.33
C ILE A 121 21.06 11.81 -0.60
N ASP A 122 21.13 10.57 -1.08
CA ASP A 122 22.03 9.49 -0.62
C ASP A 122 21.92 9.10 0.88
N VAL A 123 20.81 9.44 1.54
CA VAL A 123 20.57 9.08 2.95
C VAL A 123 19.81 7.76 3.09
N TYR A 124 18.97 7.42 2.12
CA TYR A 124 18.05 6.29 2.21
C TYR A 124 18.20 5.34 1.02
N CYS A 125 18.11 4.05 1.30
CA CYS A 125 17.85 3.03 0.29
C CYS A 125 16.58 2.27 0.68
N MET A 126 15.75 1.94 -0.30
CA MET A 126 14.49 1.26 -0.06
C MET A 126 14.66 -0.24 -0.27
N ARG A 127 13.99 -1.02 0.57
CA ARG A 127 13.80 -2.45 0.38
C ARG A 127 12.33 -2.80 0.59
N VAL A 128 11.75 -3.49 -0.39
CA VAL A 128 10.45 -4.13 -0.21
C VAL A 128 10.58 -5.24 0.82
N HIS A 129 9.99 -5.03 1.99
CA HIS A 129 10.17 -5.90 3.14
C HIS A 129 9.24 -7.11 3.09
N SER A 130 8.00 -6.95 2.64
CA SER A 130 7.05 -8.06 2.50
C SER A 130 5.86 -7.66 1.62
N CYS A 131 5.32 -8.61 0.86
CA CYS A 131 4.14 -8.43 0.01
C CYS A 131 3.14 -9.55 0.26
N THR A 132 1.87 -9.16 0.37
CA THR A 132 0.73 -10.04 0.62
C THR A 132 -0.33 -9.79 -0.42
N VAL A 133 -0.97 -10.86 -0.87
CA VAL A 133 -2.02 -10.85 -1.87
C VAL A 133 -3.35 -11.19 -1.23
N TYR A 134 -4.42 -10.53 -1.68
CA TYR A 134 -5.77 -10.73 -1.16
C TYR A 134 -6.73 -11.14 -2.28
N ASP A 135 -7.58 -12.12 -2.00
CA ASP A 135 -8.60 -12.65 -2.93
C ASP A 135 -9.82 -11.73 -3.12
N GLY A 136 -9.93 -10.65 -2.34
CA GLY A 136 -11.07 -9.73 -2.32
C GLY A 136 -12.37 -10.32 -1.73
N GLN A 137 -12.40 -11.61 -1.40
CA GLN A 137 -13.56 -12.32 -0.84
C GLN A 137 -13.50 -12.45 0.69
N GLY A 138 -12.44 -11.92 1.31
CA GLY A 138 -12.27 -11.93 2.76
C GLY A 138 -11.52 -13.15 3.28
N GLY A 139 -10.88 -13.93 2.39
CA GLY A 139 -10.01 -15.02 2.77
C GLY A 139 -8.70 -14.56 3.44
N PRO A 140 -7.92 -15.51 3.97
CA PRO A 140 -6.61 -15.22 4.55
C PRO A 140 -5.65 -14.66 3.49
N PRO A 141 -4.78 -13.70 3.84
CA PRO A 141 -3.76 -13.20 2.92
C PRO A 141 -2.76 -14.29 2.54
N VAL A 142 -2.29 -14.25 1.30
CA VAL A 142 -1.20 -15.11 0.81
C VAL A 142 0.07 -14.26 0.70
N THR A 143 1.14 -14.66 1.38
CA THR A 143 2.43 -13.96 1.29
C THR A 143 3.15 -14.37 0.01
N VAL A 144 3.51 -13.38 -0.82
CA VAL A 144 4.25 -13.60 -2.08
C VAL A 144 5.69 -13.11 -1.99
N ILE A 145 5.96 -12.10 -1.16
CA ILE A 145 7.31 -11.71 -0.77
C ILE A 145 7.38 -11.80 0.76
N ASP A 146 8.32 -12.60 1.26
CA ASP A 146 8.53 -12.82 2.69
C ASP A 146 9.14 -11.59 3.40
N ILE A 147 9.32 -11.67 4.71
CA ILE A 147 9.94 -10.64 5.57
C ILE A 147 11.38 -10.25 5.17
N ASN A 148 12.06 -11.15 4.45
CA ASN A 148 13.40 -10.90 3.93
C ASN A 148 13.34 -10.25 2.54
N GLY A 149 12.18 -9.82 2.05
CA GLY A 149 12.07 -9.27 0.69
C GLY A 149 12.32 -10.31 -0.41
N CYS A 150 12.23 -11.60 -0.11
CA CYS A 150 12.43 -12.69 -1.06
C CYS A 150 11.09 -13.26 -1.54
N SER A 151 11.04 -13.63 -2.83
CA SER A 151 9.88 -14.32 -3.41
C SER A 151 9.65 -15.67 -2.72
N VAL A 152 8.44 -15.87 -2.22
CA VAL A 152 7.98 -17.15 -1.66
C VAL A 152 7.59 -18.12 -2.79
N ASP A 153 6.95 -17.59 -3.84
CA ASP A 153 6.54 -18.35 -5.02
C ASP A 153 6.86 -17.58 -6.31
N GLY A 154 7.89 -18.05 -7.01
CA GLY A 154 8.38 -17.43 -8.24
C GLY A 154 7.43 -17.55 -9.44
N VAL A 155 6.34 -18.32 -9.33
CA VAL A 155 5.30 -18.39 -10.36
C VAL A 155 4.40 -17.16 -10.30
N ILE A 156 4.07 -16.69 -9.10
CA ILE A 156 3.17 -15.54 -8.89
C ILE A 156 3.93 -14.23 -9.03
N LEU A 157 5.07 -14.11 -8.33
CA LEU A 157 5.91 -12.92 -8.39
C LEU A 157 7.35 -13.31 -8.09
N GLN A 158 8.23 -13.12 -9.07
CA GLN A 158 9.65 -13.40 -8.90
C GLN A 158 10.33 -12.37 -7.98
N ASN A 159 11.59 -12.65 -7.60
CA ASN A 159 12.42 -11.68 -6.88
C ASN A 159 12.48 -10.34 -7.62
N LEU A 160 12.36 -9.27 -6.85
CA LEU A 160 12.31 -7.90 -7.38
C LEU A 160 13.68 -7.46 -7.90
N ASP A 161 13.66 -6.68 -8.97
CA ASP A 161 14.85 -6.06 -9.52
C ASP A 161 14.94 -4.63 -8.96
N TYR A 162 15.98 -4.36 -8.17
CA TYR A 162 16.27 -3.04 -7.62
C TYR A 162 17.07 -2.26 -8.65
N VAL A 163 16.44 -1.24 -9.26
CA VAL A 163 17.03 -0.48 -10.37
C VAL A 163 17.88 0.67 -9.82
N ASP A 164 17.38 1.36 -8.79
CA ASP A 164 18.07 2.43 -8.07
C ASP A 164 17.84 2.29 -6.56
N ASP A 165 18.52 3.10 -5.74
CA ASP A 165 18.37 3.08 -4.28
C ASP A 165 16.94 3.30 -3.80
N LEU A 166 16.12 4.00 -4.58
CA LEU A 166 14.73 4.33 -4.24
C LEU A 166 13.72 3.77 -5.24
N SER A 167 14.13 2.79 -6.06
CA SER A 167 13.27 2.21 -7.09
C SER A 167 13.48 0.70 -7.26
N ALA A 168 12.38 -0.04 -7.35
CA ALA A 168 12.39 -1.48 -7.58
C ALA A 168 11.20 -1.88 -8.43
N GLY A 169 11.32 -2.98 -9.15
CA GLY A 169 10.18 -3.51 -9.88
C GLY A 169 10.38 -4.90 -10.45
N LYS A 170 9.27 -5.47 -10.92
CA LYS A 170 9.27 -6.79 -11.55
C LYS A 170 8.08 -6.98 -12.48
N SER A 171 8.31 -7.69 -13.58
CA SER A 171 7.24 -8.15 -14.46
C SER A 171 6.56 -9.39 -13.89
N ALA A 172 5.24 -9.44 -13.97
CA ALA A 172 4.43 -10.61 -13.62
C ALA A 172 3.23 -10.72 -14.57
N GLN A 173 2.64 -11.92 -14.63
CA GLN A 173 1.39 -12.10 -15.38
C GLN A 173 0.19 -11.74 -14.50
N LEU A 174 -0.77 -11.03 -15.07
CA LEU A 174 -2.05 -10.77 -14.44
C LEU A 174 -2.81 -12.08 -14.27
N ASP A 175 -2.91 -12.51 -13.03
CA ASP A 175 -3.83 -13.57 -12.59
C ASP A 175 -4.89 -12.98 -11.66
N ALA A 176 -6.05 -13.65 -11.55
CA ALA A 176 -7.16 -13.25 -10.68
C ALA A 176 -6.73 -13.06 -9.21
N SER A 177 -5.64 -13.71 -8.81
CA SER A 177 -5.03 -13.60 -7.49
C SER A 177 -4.30 -12.26 -7.29
N VAL A 178 -3.63 -11.70 -8.30
CA VAL A 178 -2.58 -10.64 -8.18
C VAL A 178 -3.16 -9.21 -8.03
N ILE A 179 -4.48 -9.06 -8.04
CA ILE A 179 -5.17 -7.77 -8.16
C ILE A 179 -5.02 -6.90 -6.89
N LEU A 180 -4.81 -7.50 -5.72
CA LEU A 180 -4.73 -6.78 -4.45
C LEU A 180 -3.42 -7.11 -3.72
N ILE A 181 -2.33 -6.43 -4.08
CA ILE A 181 -1.08 -6.51 -3.31
C ILE A 181 -1.11 -5.47 -2.18
N GLY A 182 -0.97 -5.93 -0.94
CA GLY A 182 -0.60 -5.10 0.21
C GLY A 182 0.86 -5.33 0.56
N TRP A 183 1.60 -4.24 0.75
CA TRP A 183 3.04 -4.27 0.91
C TRP A 183 3.52 -3.60 2.21
N ARG A 184 4.77 -3.85 2.58
CA ARG A 184 5.51 -3.11 3.60
C ARG A 184 6.89 -2.75 3.06
N LEU A 185 7.35 -1.56 3.39
CA LEU A 185 8.67 -1.06 3.03
C LEU A 185 9.55 -0.99 4.27
N ALA A 186 10.80 -1.40 4.12
CA ALA A 186 11.89 -1.07 5.01
C ALA A 186 12.75 -0.02 4.29
N VAL A 187 13.00 1.09 4.96
CA VAL A 187 13.87 2.18 4.54
C VAL A 187 14.98 2.28 5.58
#